data_AF-A0A517RGE6-F1
#
_entry.id   AF-A0A517RGE6-F1
#
_cell.length_a   1.000
_cell.length_b   1.000
_cell.length_c   1.000
_cell.angle_alpha   90.00
_cell.angle_beta   90.00
_cell.angle_gamma   90.00
#
_symmetry.space_group_name_H-M   'P 1'
#
loop_
_entity.id
_entity.type
_entity.pdbx_description
1 polymer ?
#
loop_
_entity_poly.entity_id
_entity_poly.type
_entity_poly.pdbx_seq_one_letter_code
_entity_poly.pdbx_strand_id
1 'polypeptide(L)'
;MFRSSFFAAGLFVLLTGTSFLFVDKMVLTHKVVLEEPEPVREPEFRGFLGMTTLNEDQQEVLNPPDWAAFSMMSIGAVTMLYAAALPKRR
;
A
#
# COMPACT_ATOMS: atom_id res chain seq x y z
N MET A 1 15.29 18.13 17.53
CA MET A 1 14.28 17.07 17.75
C MET A 1 13.35 16.90 16.55
N PHE A 2 12.75 17.96 16.00
CA PHE A 2 11.88 17.83 14.81
C PHE A 2 12.54 17.16 13.59
N ARG A 3 13.81 17.48 13.27
CA ARG A 3 14.52 16.85 12.13
C ARG A 3 14.65 15.33 12.27
N SER A 4 14.97 14.83 13.46
CA SER A 4 15.06 13.37 13.70
C SER A 4 13.69 12.69 13.65
N SER A 5 12.63 13.36 14.10
CA SER A 5 11.26 12.83 14.00
C SER A 5 10.80 12.68 12.54
N PHE A 6 11.03 13.69 11.69
CA PHE A 6 10.70 13.61 10.26
C PHE A 6 11.53 12.56 9.53
N PHE A 7 12.81 12.41 9.90
CA PHE A 7 13.67 11.38 9.34
C PHE A 7 13.21 9.96 9.73
N ALA A 8 12.86 9.74 11.01
CA ALA A 8 12.36 8.45 11.48
C ALA A 8 11.00 8.10 10.85
N ALA A 9 10.10 9.08 10.71
CA ALA A 9 8.83 8.90 10.02
C ALA A 9 9.02 8.50 8.55
N GLY A 10 9.92 9.19 7.84
CA GLY A 10 10.22 8.85 6.45
C GLY A 10 10.89 7.48 6.29
N LEU A 11 11.81 7.13 7.19
CA LEU A 11 12.43 5.81 7.24
C LEU A 11 11.39 4.70 7.44
N PHE A 12 10.45 4.91 8.38
CA PHE A 12 9.38 3.95 8.65
C PHE A 12 8.52 3.72 7.41
N VAL A 13 8.07 4.79 6.75
CA VAL A 13 7.24 4.72 5.54
C VAL A 13 7.98 4.04 4.38
N LEU A 14 9.29 4.32 4.23
CA LEU A 14 10.11 3.69 3.20
C LEU A 14 10.24 2.18 3.43
N LEU A 15 10.48 1.75 4.68
CA LEU A 15 10.55 0.34 5.02
C LEU A 15 9.22 -0.38 4.79
N THR A 16 8.09 0.23 5.18
CA THR A 16 6.77 -0.37 4.91
C THR A 16 6.48 -0.45 3.42
N GLY A 17 6.84 0.57 2.63
CA GLY A 17 6.73 0.54 1.17
C GLY A 17 7.58 -0.55 0.53
N THR A 18 8.77 -0.79 1.09
CA THR A 18 9.68 -1.85 0.61
C THR A 18 9.11 -3.24 0.90
N SER A 19 8.48 -3.44 2.06
CA SER A 19 7.78 -4.69 2.37
C SER A 19 6.65 -4.98 1.37
N PHE A 20 5.94 -3.95 0.89
CA PHE A 20 4.90 -4.11 -0.12
C PHE A 20 5.41 -4.61 -1.48
N LEU A 21 6.70 -4.45 -1.81
CA LEU A 21 7.27 -5.03 -3.04
C LEU A 21 7.33 -6.57 -3.02
N PHE A 22 7.27 -7.18 -1.83
CA PHE A 22 7.32 -8.62 -1.65
C PHE A 22 5.95 -9.23 -1.33
N VAL A 23 4.90 -8.42 -1.26
CA VAL A 23 3.54 -8.87 -0.96
C VAL A 23 2.72 -8.84 -2.24
N ASP A 24 2.66 -10.00 -2.90
CA ASP A 24 1.89 -10.14 -4.14
C ASP A 24 0.38 -10.23 -3.89
N LYS A 25 -0.05 -10.86 -2.79
CA LYS A 25 -1.47 -11.11 -2.49
C LYS A 25 -1.75 -11.07 -0.99
N MET A 26 -2.80 -10.37 -0.60
CA MET A 26 -3.38 -10.45 0.74
C MET A 26 -4.70 -11.22 0.63
N VAL A 27 -4.77 -12.38 1.29
CA VAL A 27 -6.00 -13.19 1.36
C VAL A 27 -6.65 -12.94 2.72
N LEU A 28 -7.85 -12.37 2.71
CA LEU A 28 -8.62 -12.14 3.93
C LEU A 28 -9.26 -13.45 4.40
N THR A 29 -9.01 -13.83 5.66
CA THR A 29 -9.64 -14.98 6.35
C THR A 29 -11.13 -14.74 6.67
N HIS A 30 -11.78 -13.75 6.05
CA HIS A 30 -13.22 -13.61 6.17
C HIS A 30 -13.86 -14.31 4.97
N LYS A 31 -14.56 -15.43 5.23
CA LYS A 31 -15.38 -16.09 4.22
C LYS A 31 -16.63 -15.24 4.01
N VAL A 32 -16.70 -14.51 2.90
CA VAL A 32 -17.89 -13.76 2.55
C VAL A 32 -18.86 -14.75 1.89
N VAL A 33 -19.87 -15.21 2.62
CA VAL A 33 -20.97 -16.00 2.05
C VAL A 33 -21.82 -15.05 1.20
N LEU A 34 -21.46 -14.87 -0.07
CA LEU A 34 -22.30 -14.18 -1.05
C LEU A 34 -23.17 -15.23 -1.75
N GLU A 35 -24.48 -15.01 -1.68
CA GLU A 35 -25.53 -15.90 -2.20
C GLU A 35 -25.65 -15.84 -3.74
N GLU A 36 -24.89 -14.98 -4.43
CA GLU A 36 -24.92 -14.86 -5.89
C GLU A 36 -23.52 -14.69 -6.50
N PRO A 37 -23.21 -15.39 -7.60
CA PRO A 37 -21.92 -15.28 -8.29
C PRO A 37 -21.94 -14.03 -9.18
N GLU A 38 -21.48 -12.89 -8.65
CA GLU A 38 -21.23 -11.71 -9.49
C GLU A 38 -20.05 -11.99 -10.44
N PRO A 39 -20.21 -11.75 -11.75
CA PRO A 39 -19.24 -12.18 -12.76
C PRO A 39 -17.93 -11.39 -12.67
N VAL A 40 -16.84 -12.11 -12.89
CA VAL A 40 -15.49 -11.58 -13.12
C VAL A 40 -15.57 -10.50 -14.20
N ARG A 41 -15.45 -9.22 -13.81
CA ARG A 41 -15.54 -8.06 -14.72
C ARG A 41 -14.14 -7.47 -14.94
N GLU A 42 -13.76 -7.35 -16.20
CA GLU A 42 -12.42 -7.00 -16.71
C GLU A 42 -11.91 -5.60 -16.30
N PRO A 43 -10.57 -5.38 -16.36
CA PRO A 43 -9.90 -4.30 -15.66
C PRO A 43 -9.57 -3.14 -16.61
N GLU A 44 -10.47 -2.17 -16.78
CA GLU A 44 -10.09 -0.95 -17.53
C GLU A 44 -10.07 0.33 -16.70
N PHE A 45 -10.90 0.48 -15.65
CA PHE A 45 -10.86 1.72 -14.87
C PHE A 45 -11.52 1.62 -13.50
N ARG A 46 -10.80 1.13 -12.48
CA ARG A 46 -11.24 1.21 -11.07
C ARG A 46 -10.07 1.41 -10.11
N GLY A 47 -9.49 2.60 -10.11
CA GLY A 47 -8.31 2.97 -9.30
C GLY A 47 -8.44 2.89 -7.76
N PHE A 48 -9.50 2.29 -7.20
CA PHE A 48 -9.63 2.05 -5.75
C PHE A 48 -10.66 0.96 -5.40
N LEU A 49 -11.81 0.90 -6.08
CA LEU A 49 -12.94 0.01 -5.74
C LEU A 49 -12.99 -1.32 -6.53
N GLY A 50 -11.99 -1.59 -7.39
CA GLY A 50 -11.87 -2.85 -8.14
C GLY A 50 -10.88 -3.84 -7.54
N MET A 51 -10.40 -3.59 -6.32
CA MET A 51 -9.29 -4.33 -5.67
C MET A 51 -9.68 -5.67 -5.07
N THR A 52 -10.97 -6.00 -5.08
CA THR A 52 -11.51 -7.17 -4.38
C THR A 52 -11.92 -8.21 -5.40
N THR A 53 -11.10 -9.25 -5.56
CA THR A 53 -11.46 -10.43 -6.35
C THR A 53 -11.75 -11.57 -5.40
N LEU A 54 -12.88 -12.24 -5.57
CA LEU A 54 -13.19 -13.44 -4.78
C LEU A 54 -12.40 -14.62 -5.34
N ASN A 55 -11.73 -15.35 -4.46
CA ASN A 55 -11.10 -16.63 -4.80
C ASN A 55 -12.16 -17.74 -4.96
N GLU A 56 -11.76 -18.89 -5.50
CA GLU A 56 -12.64 -20.07 -5.70
C GLU A 56 -13.34 -20.53 -4.38
N ASP A 57 -12.72 -20.22 -3.24
CA ASP A 57 -13.24 -20.44 -1.88
C ASP A 57 -14.04 -19.26 -1.27
N GLN A 58 -14.52 -18.29 -2.08
CA GLN A 58 -15.21 -17.06 -1.63
C GLN A 58 -14.41 -16.21 -0.62
N GLN A 59 -13.08 -16.25 -0.71
CA GLN A 59 -12.21 -15.40 0.10
C GLN A 59 -11.87 -14.13 -0.68
N GLU A 60 -11.98 -12.99 -0.01
CA GLU A 60 -11.62 -11.69 -0.59
C GLU A 60 -10.10 -11.60 -0.73
N VAL A 61 -9.63 -11.60 -1.98
CA VAL A 61 -8.22 -11.42 -2.33
C VAL A 61 -8.01 -9.96 -2.68
N LEU A 62 -7.23 -9.29 -1.85
CA LEU A 62 -6.74 -7.94 -2.10
C LEU A 62 -5.37 -8.06 -2.76
N ASN A 63 -5.31 -7.72 -4.05
CA ASN A 63 -4.05 -7.56 -4.76
C ASN A 63 -3.63 -6.10 -4.62
N PRO A 64 -2.60 -5.78 -3.81
CA PRO A 64 -2.11 -4.40 -3.73
C PRO A 64 -1.63 -3.98 -5.13
N PRO A 65 -1.96 -2.76 -5.58
CA PRO A 65 -1.59 -2.34 -6.93
C PRO A 65 -0.08 -2.10 -7.01
N ASP A 66 0.52 -2.45 -8.16
CA ASP A 66 1.97 -2.36 -8.38
C ASP A 66 2.55 -0.98 -8.03
N TRP A 67 1.78 0.10 -8.25
CA TRP A 67 2.20 1.47 -7.96
C TRP A 67 2.17 1.84 -6.46
N ALA A 68 1.46 1.11 -5.59
CA ALA A 68 1.34 1.45 -4.17
C ALA A 68 2.67 1.32 -3.43
N ALA A 69 3.43 0.25 -3.71
CA ALA A 69 4.75 0.04 -3.12
C ALA A 69 5.71 1.19 -3.51
N PHE A 70 5.78 1.51 -4.80
CA PHE A 70 6.60 2.61 -5.31
C PHE A 70 6.17 3.97 -4.75
N SER A 71 4.87 4.21 -4.60
CA SER A 71 4.34 5.45 -4.03
C SER A 71 4.72 5.61 -2.57
N MET A 72 4.58 4.56 -1.74
CA MET A 72 5.02 4.60 -0.34
C MET A 72 6.53 4.80 -0.23
N MET A 73 7.33 4.10 -1.03
CA MET A 73 8.78 4.28 -1.04
C MET A 73 9.19 5.70 -1.41
N SER A 74 8.56 6.28 -2.43
CA SER A 74 8.79 7.67 -2.86
C SER A 74 8.46 8.68 -1.76
N ILE A 75 7.29 8.53 -1.12
CA ILE A 75 6.88 9.39 0.00
C ILE A 75 7.87 9.31 1.17
N GLY A 76 8.29 8.10 1.54
CA GLY A 76 9.30 7.88 2.58
C GLY A 76 10.65 8.52 2.27
N ALA A 77 11.13 8.37 1.04
CA ALA A 77 12.39 8.96 0.59
C ALA A 77 12.36 10.50 0.59
N VAL A 78 11.28 11.09 0.05
CA VAL A 78 11.10 12.56 0.01
C VAL A 78 11.00 13.15 1.41
N THR A 79 10.31 12.48 2.33
CA THR A 79 10.19 12.95 3.73
C THR A 79 11.53 12.88 4.48
N MET A 80 12.37 11.87 4.23
CA MET A 80 13.75 11.84 4.74
C MET A 80 14.61 12.95 4.16
N LEU A 81 14.52 13.22 2.85
CA LEU A 81 15.23 14.34 2.20
C LEU A 81 14.79 15.68 2.76
N TYR A 82 13.49 15.86 2.99
CA TYR A 82 12.94 17.06 3.62
C TYR A 82 13.49 17.26 5.04
N ALA A 83 13.63 16.18 5.82
CA ALA A 83 14.24 16.23 7.15
C ALA A 83 15.71 16.71 7.12
N ALA A 84 16.45 16.31 6.08
CA ALA A 84 17.81 16.79 5.83
C ALA A 84 17.84 18.24 5.35
N ALA A 85 16.89 18.66 4.52
CA ALA A 85 16.80 20.02 3.98
C ALA A 85 16.35 21.09 5.01
N LEU A 86 15.69 20.68 6.10
CA LEU A 86 15.27 21.61 7.17
C LEU A 86 16.46 22.42 7.71
N PRO A 87 16.39 23.76 7.82
CA PRO A 87 17.49 24.56 8.34
C PRO A 87 17.78 24.22 9.82
N LYS A 88 19.06 24.21 10.20
CA LYS A 88 19.46 24.06 11.61
C LYS A 88 19.23 25.41 12.29
N ARG A 89 18.17 25.51 13.12
CA ARG A 89 18.02 26.65 14.03
C ARG A 89 19.24 26.64 14.95
N ARG A 90 20.04 27.73 14.92
CA ARG A 90 21.16 27.96 15.84
C ARG A 90 20.66 27.97 17.28
#